data_AF-A0A7X2P4W4-F1
#
_entry.id   AF-A0A7X2P4W4-F1
#
_cell.length_a   1.000
_cell.length_b   1.000
_cell.length_c   1.000
_cell.angle_alpha   90.00
_cell.angle_beta   90.00
_cell.angle_gamma   90.00
#
_symmetry.space_group_name_H-M   'P 1'
#
loop_
_entity.id
_entity.type
_entity.pdbx_description
1 polymer ?
#
loop_
_entity_poly.entity_id
_entity_poly.type
_entity_poly.pdbx_seq_one_letter_code
_entity_poly.pdbx_strand_id
1 'polypeptide(L)' 'MARPRKNNITIDEEIIKQEEQVSKSKAKYDADVKKLKDLYAKKDEMKKRELLEAVEKSSKTFEEIMGFLKGDK' A
#
# COMPACT_ATOMS: atom_id res chain seq x y z
N MET A 1 -2.02 53.00 8.08
CA MET A 1 -0.67 52.42 7.90
C MET A 1 -0.71 50.94 8.26
N ALA A 2 -0.51 50.05 7.31
CA ALA A 2 -0.38 48.62 7.58
C ALA A 2 1.04 48.33 8.11
N ARG A 3 1.14 47.93 9.38
CA ARG A 3 2.42 47.53 9.99
C ARG A 3 2.78 46.14 9.48
N PRO A 4 3.98 45.93 8.90
CA PRO A 4 4.40 44.60 8.48
C PRO A 4 4.54 43.72 9.71
N ARG A 5 3.85 42.56 9.73
CA ARG A 5 4.03 41.55 10.78
C ARG A 5 5.43 40.95 10.61
N LYS A 6 6.39 41.40 11.41
CA LYS A 6 7.66 40.66 11.59
C LYS A 6 7.33 39.42 12.40
N ASN A 7 7.18 38.29 11.71
CA ASN A 7 7.12 36.97 12.31
C ASN A 7 8.50 36.67 12.90
N ASN A 8 8.78 37.14 14.11
CA ASN A 8 9.93 36.72 14.90
C ASN A 8 9.59 35.36 15.54
N ILE A 9 9.43 34.34 14.71
CA ILE A 9 9.37 32.96 15.21
C ILE A 9 10.78 32.65 15.69
N THR A 10 10.93 32.25 16.95
CA THR A 10 12.25 31.85 17.47
C THR A 10 12.67 30.53 16.82
N ILE A 11 13.98 30.28 16.77
CA ILE A 11 14.50 29.00 16.24
C ILE A 11 13.87 27.82 16.99
N ASP A 12 13.62 27.96 18.29
CA ASP A 12 12.95 26.94 19.11
C ASP A 12 11.52 26.64 18.63
N GLU A 13 10.75 27.67 18.25
CA GLU A 13 9.42 27.47 17.68
C GLU A 13 9.46 26.81 16.29
N GLU A 14 10.49 27.07 15.50
CA GLU A 14 10.70 26.39 14.20
C GLU A 14 11.07 24.92 14.41
N ILE A 15 11.92 24.60 15.39
CA ILE A 15 12.28 23.23 15.76
C ILE A 15 11.03 22.46 16.17
N ILE A 16 10.20 22.99 17.07
CA ILE A 16 8.96 22.33 17.52
C ILE A 16 8.02 22.05 16.33
N LYS A 17 7.83 23.05 15.45
CA LYS A 17 7.00 22.87 14.24
C LYS A 17 7.57 21.79 13.32
N GLN A 18 8.89 21.74 13.18
CA GLN A 18 9.53 20.74 12.35
C GLN A 18 9.44 19.33 12.96
N GLU A 19 9.57 19.20 14.28
CA GLU A 19 9.35 17.93 15.00
C GLU A 19 7.92 17.41 14.84
N GLU A 20 6.93 18.30 14.96
CA GLU A 20 5.54 17.97 14.65
C GLU A 20 5.37 17.53 13.20
N GLN A 21 6.01 18.21 12.26
CA GLN A 21 5.90 17.86 10.84
C GLN A 21 6.56 16.50 10.54
N VAL A 22 7.70 16.21 11.18
CA VAL A 22 8.38 14.92 11.08
C VAL A 22 7.50 13.81 11.66
N SER A 23 6.90 14.01 12.82
CA SER A 23 5.99 13.01 13.42
C SER A 23 4.74 12.75 12.56
N LYS A 24 4.12 13.81 12.03
CA LYS A 24 2.99 13.71 11.08
C LYS A 24 3.40 12.98 9.80
N SER A 25 4.59 13.26 9.27
CA SER A 25 5.09 12.62 8.06
C SER A 25 5.38 11.13 8.29
N LYS A 26 5.94 10.76 9.45
CA LYS A 26 6.15 9.37 9.84
C LYS A 26 4.82 8.61 9.95
N ALA A 27 3.81 9.20 10.61
CA ALA A 27 2.49 8.59 10.71
C ALA A 27 1.83 8.39 9.33
N LYS A 28 1.99 9.36 8.41
CA LYS A 28 1.52 9.23 7.02
C LYS A 28 2.26 8.10 6.29
N TYR A 29 3.58 8.06 6.39
CA TYR A 29 4.39 7.00 5.80
C TYR A 29 3.95 5.62 6.29
N ASP A 30 3.79 5.43 7.61
CA ASP A 30 3.35 4.16 8.18
C ASP A 30 1.95 3.78 7.69
N ALA A 31 1.03 4.75 7.56
CA ALA A 31 -0.30 4.52 7.02
C ALA A 31 -0.27 4.12 5.53
N ASP A 32 0.57 4.78 4.72
CA ASP A 32 0.70 4.49 3.30
C ASP A 32 1.36 3.13 3.06
N VAL A 33 2.35 2.75 3.89
CA VAL A 33 2.94 1.40 3.87
C VAL A 33 1.89 0.32 4.19
N LYS A 34 1.01 0.56 5.18
CA LYS A 34 -0.10 -0.37 5.47
C LYS A 34 -1.04 -0.51 4.28
N LYS A 35 -1.50 0.61 3.70
CA LYS A 35 -2.37 0.59 2.51
C LYS A 35 -1.70 -0.13 1.34
N LEU A 36 -0.40 0.07 1.13
CA LEU A 36 0.34 -0.60 0.07
C LEU A 36 0.33 -2.12 0.27
N LYS A 37 0.58 -2.61 1.50
CA LYS A 37 0.48 -4.03 1.83
C LYS A 37 -0.93 -4.58 1.58
N ASP A 38 -1.96 -3.84 1.98
CA ASP A 38 -3.35 -4.25 1.77
C ASP A 38 -3.69 -4.33 0.27
N LEU A 39 -3.16 -3.41 -0.55
CA LEU A 39 -3.35 -3.44 -2.00
C LEU A 39 -2.66 -4.64 -2.65
N TYR A 40 -1.45 -5.00 -2.21
CA TYR A 40 -0.79 -6.23 -2.66
C TYR A 40 -1.59 -7.47 -2.27
N ALA A 41 -2.07 -7.55 -1.04
CA ALA A 41 -2.91 -8.66 -0.59
C ALA A 41 -4.19 -8.80 -1.43
N LYS A 42 -4.90 -7.68 -1.66
CA LYS A 42 -6.08 -7.66 -2.54
C LYS A 42 -5.76 -8.08 -3.97
N LYS A 43 -4.63 -7.65 -4.53
CA LYS A 43 -4.19 -8.05 -5.86
C LYS A 43 -3.96 -9.56 -5.94
N ASP A 44 -3.35 -10.14 -4.93
CA ASP A 44 -3.10 -11.58 -4.88
C ASP A 44 -4.40 -12.37 -4.70
N GLU A 45 -5.34 -11.87 -3.90
CA GLU A 45 -6.68 -12.45 -3.78
C GLU A 45 -7.45 -12.41 -5.11
N MET A 46 -7.41 -11.29 -5.84
CA MET A 46 -8.04 -11.19 -7.16
C MET A 46 -7.45 -12.19 -8.14
N LYS A 47 -6.12 -12.30 -8.22
CA LYS A 47 -5.47 -13.30 -9.08
C LYS A 47 -5.84 -14.73 -8.72
N LYS A 48 -5.94 -15.05 -7.42
CA LYS A 48 -6.39 -16.36 -6.96
C LYS A 48 -7.82 -16.65 -7.38
N ARG A 49 -8.73 -15.67 -7.24
CA ARG A 49 -10.12 -15.79 -7.69
C ARG A 49 -10.21 -15.98 -9.20
N GLU A 50 -9.51 -15.16 -9.99
CA GLU A 50 -9.45 -15.28 -11.44
C GLU A 50 -8.95 -16.66 -11.88
N LEU A 51 -7.92 -17.20 -11.20
CA LEU A 51 -7.41 -18.53 -11.46
C LEU A 51 -8.46 -19.60 -11.15
N LEU A 52 -9.14 -19.52 -10.00
CA LEU A 52 -10.22 -20.45 -9.65
C LEU A 52 -11.39 -20.39 -10.64
N GLU A 53 -11.82 -19.19 -11.02
CA GLU A 53 -12.87 -19.03 -12.03
C GLU A 53 -12.46 -19.61 -13.39
N ALA A 54 -11.19 -19.45 -13.78
CA ALA A 54 -10.67 -20.04 -15.02
C ALA A 54 -10.62 -21.58 -14.93
N VAL A 55 -10.33 -22.13 -13.75
CA VAL A 55 -10.37 -23.57 -13.47
C VAL A 55 -11.80 -24.10 -13.52
N GLU A 56 -12.77 -23.40 -12.95
CA GLU A 56 -14.19 -23.78 -13.00
C GLU A 56 -14.78 -23.71 -14.41
N LYS A 57 -14.40 -22.69 -15.19
CA LYS A 57 -14.81 -22.55 -16.60
C LYS A 57 -14.07 -23.52 -17.53
N SER A 58 -12.95 -24.06 -17.07
CA SER A 58 -12.18 -25.04 -17.81
C SER A 58 -12.88 -26.40 -17.76
N SER A 59 -13.03 -27.05 -18.91
CA SER A 59 -13.53 -28.43 -19.00
C SER A 59 -12.49 -29.48 -18.59
N LYS A 60 -11.32 -29.05 -18.10
CA LYS A 60 -10.21 -29.92 -17.71
C LYS A 60 -10.43 -30.47 -16.31
N THR A 61 -9.97 -31.69 -16.09
CA THR A 61 -10.05 -32.31 -14.77
C THR A 61 -9.03 -31.71 -13.81
N PHE A 62 -9.25 -31.89 -12.51
CA PHE A 62 -8.30 -31.46 -11.49
C PHE A 62 -6.89 -32.04 -11.72
N GLU A 63 -6.79 -33.31 -12.13
CA GLU A 63 -5.52 -33.98 -12.39
C GLU A 63 -4.76 -33.35 -13.57
N GLU A 64 -5.45 -33.01 -14.66
CA GLU A 64 -4.86 -32.34 -15.83
C GLU A 64 -4.36 -30.93 -15.49
N ILE A 65 -5.15 -30.18 -14.71
CA ILE A 65 -4.78 -28.83 -14.28
C ILE A 65 -3.58 -28.89 -13.33
N MET A 66 -3.59 -29.82 -12.38
CA MET A 66 -2.47 -30.01 -11.45
C MET A 66 -1.22 -30.52 -12.15
N GLY A 67 -1.33 -31.42 -13.13
CA GLY A 67 -0.20 -31.86 -13.96
C GLY A 67 0.43 -30.69 -14.71
N PHE A 68 -0.40 -29.87 -15.37
CA PHE A 68 0.04 -28.66 -16.04
C PHE A 68 0.76 -27.67 -15.10
N LEU A 69 0.22 -27.45 -13.89
CA LEU A 69 0.81 -26.53 -12.91
C LEU A 69 2.09 -27.07 -12.26
N LYS A 70 2.20 -28.40 -12.08
CA LYS A 70 3.41 -29.06 -11.55
C LYS A 70 4.53 -29.18 -12.57
N GLY A 71 4.23 -28.94 -13.85
CA GLY A 71 5.20 -29.04 -14.94
C GLY A 71 5.45 -30.47 -15.41
N ASP A 72 4.60 -31.42 -15.00
CA ASP A 72 4.58 -32.77 -15.52
C ASP A 72 3.89 -32.69 -16.90
N LYS A 73 4.71 -32.75 -17.96
CA LYS A 73 4.24 -32.81 -19.35
C LYS A 73 3.42 -34.07 -19.63
#